data_AF-A0A946NB62-F1
#
_entry.id   AF-A0A946NB62-F1
#
_cell.length_a   1.000
_cell.length_b   1.000
_cell.length_c   1.000
_cell.angle_alpha   90.00
_cell.angle_beta   90.00
_cell.angle_gamma   90.00
#
_symmetry.space_group_name_H-M   'P 1'
#
loop_
_entity.id
_entity.type
_entity.pdbx_description
1 polymer ?
#
loop_
_entity_poly.entity_id
_entity_poly.type
_entity_poly.pdbx_seq_one_letter_code
_entity_poly.pdbx_strand_id
1 'polypeptide(L)'
;MSETKKFMYVNRHAPHGTVYALEGLEVVLIGAAFEQEVSMAFIGDGVFQLKQGQDTVDSDMKNFSPAYRALGDYEVNRLYV
;
A
#
# COMPACT_ATOMS: atom_id res chain seq x y z
N MET A 1 -28.77 -0.41 5.75
CA MET A 1 -27.30 -0.30 5.87
C MET A 1 -26.69 -0.91 4.62
N SER A 2 -25.68 -0.28 4.02
CA SER A 2 -24.96 -0.88 2.88
C SER A 2 -24.27 -2.17 3.36
N GLU A 3 -24.31 -3.22 2.54
CA GLU A 3 -23.59 -4.47 2.80
C GLU A 3 -22.07 -4.23 2.83
N THR A 4 -21.37 -4.78 3.83
CA THR A 4 -19.90 -4.72 3.92
C THR A 4 -19.29 -5.58 2.81
N LYS A 5 -18.48 -4.97 1.96
CA LYS A 5 -17.77 -5.65 0.87
C LYS A 5 -16.33 -5.97 1.25
N LYS A 6 -15.76 -6.91 0.51
CA LYS A 6 -14.35 -7.31 0.61
C LYS A 6 -13.56 -6.69 -0.52
N PHE A 7 -12.64 -5.80 -0.19
CA PHE A 7 -11.74 -5.16 -1.15
C PHE A 7 -10.36 -5.79 -1.09
N MET A 8 -9.80 -6.04 -2.27
CA MET A 8 -8.46 -6.57 -2.45
C MET A 8 -7.68 -5.63 -3.34
N TYR A 9 -6.63 -5.03 -2.78
CA TYR A 9 -5.71 -4.19 -3.50
C TYR A 9 -4.50 -5.02 -3.94
N VAL A 10 -4.23 -5.03 -5.24
CA VAL A 10 -3.20 -5.89 -5.84
C VAL A 10 -2.06 -5.04 -6.35
N ASN A 11 -0.93 -5.09 -5.65
CA ASN A 11 0.24 -4.28 -5.91
C ASN A 11 1.26 -5.13 -6.68
N ARG A 12 1.55 -4.73 -7.93
CA ARG A 12 2.45 -5.49 -8.84
C ARG A 12 3.64 -4.74 -9.39
N HIS A 13 3.77 -3.45 -9.08
CA HIS A 13 4.84 -2.59 -9.57
C HIS A 13 5.87 -2.32 -8.46
N ALA A 14 7.15 -2.25 -8.82
CA ALA A 14 8.20 -1.79 -7.91
C ALA A 14 7.94 -0.33 -7.46
N PRO A 15 8.39 0.07 -6.26
CA PRO A 15 8.28 1.45 -5.80
C PRO A 15 9.23 2.37 -6.57
N HIS A 16 8.95 3.67 -6.57
CA HIS A 16 9.78 4.77 -7.12
C HIS A 16 9.99 4.80 -8.64
N GLY A 17 9.97 3.66 -9.34
CA GLY A 17 10.09 3.63 -10.81
C GLY A 17 8.84 4.10 -11.55
N THR A 18 7.67 4.00 -10.91
CA THR A 18 6.38 4.52 -11.39
C THR A 18 5.55 4.99 -10.20
N VAL A 19 4.51 5.79 -10.45
CA VAL A 19 3.66 6.36 -9.40
C VAL A 19 2.71 5.34 -8.73
N TYR A 20 2.48 4.18 -9.37
CA TYR A 20 1.45 3.21 -8.95
C TYR A 20 1.57 2.73 -7.50
N ALA A 21 2.78 2.60 -6.97
CA ALA A 21 2.97 2.19 -5.57
C ALA A 21 2.49 3.27 -4.58
N LEU A 22 2.78 4.54 -4.88
CA LEU A 22 2.40 5.68 -4.04
C LEU A 22 0.89 5.92 -4.11
N GLU A 23 0.34 6.13 -5.31
CA GLU A 23 -1.09 6.37 -5.48
C GLU A 23 -1.93 5.16 -5.04
N GLY A 24 -1.44 3.94 -5.28
CA GLY A 24 -2.10 2.73 -4.79
C GLY A 24 -2.19 2.68 -3.27
N LEU A 25 -1.15 3.11 -2.56
CA LEU A 25 -1.15 3.21 -1.10
C LEU A 25 -2.17 4.26 -0.61
N GLU A 26 -2.28 5.40 -1.27
CA GLU A 26 -3.27 6.43 -0.93
C GLU A 26 -4.71 5.92 -1.10
N VAL A 27 -4.99 5.17 -2.17
CA VAL A 27 -6.32 4.58 -2.36
C VAL A 27 -6.64 3.54 -1.28
N VAL A 28 -5.67 2.75 -0.83
CA VAL A 28 -5.87 1.80 0.29
C VAL A 28 -6.24 2.54 1.57
N LEU A 29 -5.52 3.62 1.90
CA LEU A 29 -5.78 4.43 3.10
C LEU A 29 -7.16 5.09 3.06
N ILE A 30 -7.57 5.61 1.89
CA ILE A 30 -8.91 6.16 1.69
C ILE A 30 -9.96 5.04 1.79
N GLY A 31 -9.73 3.88 1.16
CA GLY A 31 -10.63 2.74 1.18
C GLY A 31 -10.89 2.20 2.59
N ALA A 32 -9.86 2.22 3.45
CA ALA A 32 -9.97 1.85 4.85
C ALA A 32 -10.94 2.75 5.63
N ALA A 33 -11.05 4.04 5.27
CA ALA A 33 -11.98 4.97 5.92
C ALA A 33 -13.47 4.69 5.63
N PHE A 34 -13.80 3.79 4.69
CA PHE A 34 -15.18 3.41 4.35
C PHE A 34 -15.71 2.21 5.15
N GLU A 35 -15.00 1.77 6.21
CA GLU A 35 -15.41 0.65 7.07
C GLU A 35 -15.69 -0.65 6.27
N GLN A 36 -14.94 -0.86 5.19
CA GLN A 36 -15.00 -2.09 4.37
C GLN A 36 -13.95 -3.09 4.84
N GLU A 37 -14.12 -4.37 4.51
CA GLU A 37 -13.09 -5.37 4.77
C GLU A 37 -11.97 -5.21 3.73
N VAL A 38 -10.87 -4.55 4.10
CA VAL A 38 -9.75 -4.26 3.21
C VAL A 38 -8.62 -5.29 3.38
N SER A 39 -8.08 -5.72 2.24
CA SER A 39 -6.91 -6.60 2.14
C SER A 39 -5.99 -6.15 1.02
N MET A 40 -4.72 -6.52 1.12
CA MET A 40 -3.69 -6.09 0.19
C MET A 40 -2.73 -7.24 -0.12
N ALA A 41 -2.44 -7.47 -1.41
CA ALA A 41 -1.41 -8.40 -1.85
C ALA A 41 -0.30 -7.71 -2.64
N PHE A 42 0.93 -8.13 -2.38
CA PHE A 42 2.12 -7.71 -3.08
C PHE A 42 2.59 -8.89 -3.95
N ILE A 43 2.56 -8.75 -5.27
CA ILE A 43 2.83 -9.86 -6.21
C ILE A 43 3.88 -9.42 -7.24
N GLY A 44 4.86 -10.28 -7.56
CA GLY A 44 5.92 -9.95 -8.51
C GLY A 44 6.74 -8.75 -8.01
N ASP A 45 6.95 -7.73 -8.85
CA ASP A 45 7.74 -6.55 -8.46
C ASP A 45 7.10 -5.73 -7.33
N GLY A 46 5.81 -5.95 -7.04
CA GLY A 46 5.12 -5.34 -5.91
C GLY A 46 5.75 -5.67 -4.56
N VAL A 47 6.45 -6.81 -4.43
CA VAL A 47 7.11 -7.19 -3.17
C VAL A 47 8.22 -6.22 -2.78
N PHE A 48 8.82 -5.50 -3.74
CA PHE A 48 9.84 -4.49 -3.47
C PHE A 48 9.28 -3.28 -2.71
N GLN A 49 7.97 -3.04 -2.75
CA GLN A 49 7.33 -1.97 -1.99
C GLN A 49 7.55 -2.13 -0.47
N LEU A 50 7.68 -3.37 0.01
CA LEU A 50 7.86 -3.72 1.42
C LEU A 50 9.33 -3.75 1.87
N LYS A 51 10.28 -3.42 0.98
CA LYS A 51 11.70 -3.45 1.32
C LYS A 51 12.01 -2.45 2.43
N GLN A 52 12.63 -2.91 3.51
CA GLN A 52 13.09 -2.03 4.59
C GLN A 52 14.33 -1.23 4.17
N GLY A 53 14.50 -0.05 4.77
CA GLY A 53 15.68 0.79 4.55
C GLY A 53 15.75 1.41 3.15
N GLN A 54 14.60 1.64 2.51
CA GLN A 54 14.56 2.42 1.27
C GLN A 54 15.09 3.84 1.55
N ASP A 55 16.08 4.26 0.77
CA ASP A 55 16.64 5.61 0.78
C ASP A 55 16.43 6.22 -0.61
N THR A 56 15.84 7.41 -0.64
CA THR A 56 15.46 8.12 -1.87
C THR A 56 16.11 9.50 -1.97
N VAL A 57 17.12 9.78 -1.12
CA VAL A 57 17.81 11.07 -1.09
C VAL A 57 18.41 11.42 -2.45
N ASP A 58 19.07 10.46 -3.10
CA ASP A 58 19.73 10.69 -4.40
C ASP A 58 18.77 10.76 -5.59
N SER A 59 17.50 10.37 -5.41
CA SER A 59 16.50 10.38 -6.48
C SER A 59 15.60 11.62 -6.49
N ASP A 60 15.78 12.56 -5.55
CA ASP A 60 14.94 13.75 -5.35
C ASP A 60 13.44 13.42 -5.19
N MET A 61 13.15 12.22 -4.65
CA MET A 61 11.79 11.75 -4.39
C MET A 61 11.55 11.63 -2.89
N LYS A 62 10.33 11.95 -2.45
CA LYS A 62 9.93 11.72 -1.06
C LYS A 62 9.84 10.22 -0.78
N ASN A 63 10.51 9.78 0.27
CA ASN A 63 10.40 8.40 0.75
C ASN A 63 9.01 8.14 1.37
N PHE A 64 8.17 7.37 0.69
CA PHE A 64 6.85 6.98 1.18
C PHE A 64 6.82 5.60 1.84
N SER A 65 7.93 4.86 1.86
CA SER A 65 7.99 3.53 2.49
C SER A 65 7.54 3.49 3.96
N PRO A 66 7.73 4.54 4.80
CA PRO A 66 7.21 4.53 6.17
C PRO A 66 5.68 4.44 6.26
N ALA A 67 4.95 4.90 5.23
CA ALA A 67 3.49 4.91 5.24
C ALA A 67 2.88 3.48 5.22
N TYR A 68 3.60 2.48 4.70
CA TYR A 68 3.16 1.08 4.81
C TYR A 68 3.09 0.60 6.26
N ARG A 69 3.86 1.19 7.18
CA ARG A 69 3.79 0.83 8.62
C ARG A 69 2.52 1.34 9.27
N ALA A 70 1.96 2.44 8.76
CA ALA A 70 0.73 3.02 9.27
C ALA A 70 -0.51 2.20 8.89
N LEU A 71 -0.43 1.28 7.91
CA LEU A 71 -1.58 0.48 7.45
C LEU A 71 -2.32 -0.23 8.60
N GLY A 72 -1.59 -0.70 9.62
CA GLY A 72 -2.21 -1.30 10.81
C GLY A 72 -3.06 -0.32 11.63
N ASP A 73 -2.65 0.95 11.70
CA ASP A 73 -3.40 2.01 12.39
C ASP A 73 -4.72 2.34 11.65
N TYR A 74 -4.81 2.01 10.36
CA TYR A 74 -6.01 2.14 9.53
C TYR A 74 -6.79 0.81 9.40
N GLU A 75 -6.57 -0.16 10.31
CA GLU A 75 -7.23 -1.47 10.31
C GLU A 75 -6.97 -2.35 9.07
N VAL A 76 -5.98 -2.01 8.24
CA VAL A 76 -5.56 -2.81 7.08
C VAL A 76 -4.60 -3.90 7.53
N ASN A 77 -5.15 -4.98 8.10
CA ASN A 77 -4.38 -6.03 8.76
C ASN A 77 -4.16 -7.29 7.89
N ARG A 78 -4.87 -7.41 6.77
CA ARG A 78 -4.77 -8.57 5.86
C ARG A 78 -3.78 -8.27 4.73
N LEU A 79 -2.48 -8.44 5.02
CA LEU A 79 -1.39 -8.23 4.08
C LEU A 79 -0.82 -9.57 3.60
N TYR A 80 -0.69 -9.77 2.30
CA TYR A 80 -0.18 -11.00 1.67
C TYR A 80 1.01 -10.71 0.74
N VAL A 81 1.96 -11.64 0.65
CA VAL A 81 3.14 -11.59 -0.23
C VAL A 81 3.24 -12.91 -0.98
#